data_AF-A0A1H8AWU2-F1
#
_entry.id   AF-A0A1H8AWU2-F1
#
_cell.length_a   1.000
_cell.length_b   1.000
_cell.length_c   1.000
_cell.angle_alpha   90.00
_cell.angle_beta   90.00
_cell.angle_gamma   90.00
#
_symmetry.space_group_name_H-M   'P 1'
#
loop_
_entity.id
_entity.type
_entity.pdbx_description
1 polymer ?
#
loop_
_entity_poly.entity_id
_entity_poly.type
_entity_poly.pdbx_seq_one_letter_code
_entity_poly.pdbx_strand_id
1 'polypeptide(L)'
;MNAVHASALQSVPQLLLHVLGPDEASVTAGLQVVRNAHHGFATVSTIALVIQGRAVQFLAANSGLGDEINTALALPGVSVVACENSLRSVGLSLKA
;
A
#
# COMPACT_ATOMS: atom_id res chain seq x y z
N MET A 1 30.05 12.13 -5.84
CA MET A 1 29.12 12.20 -6.99
C MET A 1 28.51 10.82 -7.14
N ASN A 2 27.32 10.59 -6.58
CA ASN A 2 26.66 9.29 -6.67
C ASN A 2 26.08 9.16 -8.08
N ALA A 3 26.71 8.32 -8.89
CA ALA A 3 26.19 7.96 -10.20
C ALA A 3 24.86 7.22 -10.00
N VAL A 4 23.76 7.94 -10.20
CA VAL A 4 22.46 7.32 -10.44
C VAL A 4 22.65 6.55 -11.74
N HIS A 5 22.58 5.22 -11.68
CA HIS A 5 22.62 4.38 -12.87
C HIS A 5 21.41 4.70 -13.74
N ALA A 6 21.59 5.64 -14.67
CA ALA A 6 20.69 5.88 -15.78
C ALA A 6 20.85 4.71 -16.77
N SER A 7 20.37 3.53 -16.37
CA SER A 7 19.98 2.53 -17.35
C SER A 7 18.65 3.00 -17.92
N ALA A 8 18.67 3.47 -19.16
CA ALA A 8 17.46 3.72 -19.90
C ALA A 8 16.69 2.39 -20.03
N LEU A 9 15.54 2.29 -19.37
CA LEU A 9 14.56 1.26 -19.68
C LEU A 9 13.19 1.92 -19.74
N GLN A 10 12.47 1.59 -20.81
CA GLN A 10 11.02 1.67 -20.93
C GLN A 10 10.36 0.69 -19.93
N SER A 11 10.84 0.65 -18.69
CA SER A 11 10.33 -0.23 -17.64
C SER A 11 9.15 0.46 -16.98
N VAL A 12 8.03 -0.26 -16.95
CA VAL A 12 6.87 0.04 -16.11
C VAL A 12 7.37 0.40 -14.70
N PRO A 13 7.12 1.61 -14.17
CA PRO A 13 7.54 1.97 -12.82
C PRO A 13 6.98 1.00 -11.79
N GLN A 14 7.81 0.60 -10.83
CA GLN A 14 7.43 -0.30 -9.75
C GLN A 14 7.71 0.35 -8.40
N LEU A 15 6.72 0.32 -7.51
CA LEU A 15 6.83 0.88 -6.17
C LEU A 15 6.27 -0.12 -5.15
N LEU A 16 7.06 -0.40 -4.11
CA LEU A 16 6.59 -1.07 -2.91
C LEU A 16 6.65 -0.09 -1.74
N LEU A 17 5.50 0.11 -1.10
CA LEU A 17 5.33 0.92 0.09
C LEU A 17 5.05 -0.03 1.25
N HIS A 18 5.73 0.17 2.36
CA HIS A 18 5.54 -0.66 3.55
C HIS A 18 5.10 0.21 4.72
N VAL A 19 3.95 -0.12 5.30
CA VAL A 19 3.36 0.58 6.44
C VAL A 19 3.40 -0.35 7.65
N LEU A 20 4.21 0.02 8.65
CA LEU A 20 4.31 -0.65 9.96
C LEU A 20 3.74 0.18 11.12
N GLY A 21 3.19 1.36 10.85
CA GLY A 21 2.84 2.34 11.87
C GLY A 21 1.80 1.82 12.90
N PRO A 22 1.82 2.34 14.13
CA PRO A 22 0.86 1.92 15.17
C PRO A 22 -0.50 2.61 15.06
N ASP A 23 -0.65 3.61 14.18
CA ASP A 23 -1.80 4.50 14.09
C ASP A 23 -2.47 4.48 12.70
N GLU A 24 -3.70 4.98 12.67
CA GLU A 24 -4.52 5.08 11.47
C GLU A 24 -3.90 6.04 10.44
N ALA A 25 -3.31 7.13 10.94
CA ALA A 25 -2.68 8.17 10.13
C ALA A 25 -1.56 7.62 9.24
N SER A 26 -0.80 6.63 9.71
CA SER A 26 0.23 5.94 8.94
C SER A 26 -0.36 5.18 7.74
N VAL A 27 -1.53 4.55 7.91
CA VAL A 27 -2.24 3.86 6.83
C VAL A 27 -2.81 4.88 5.85
N THR A 28 -3.45 5.95 6.33
CA THR A 28 -3.93 7.06 5.50
C THR A 28 -2.80 7.67 4.67
N ALA A 29 -1.64 7.91 5.28
CA ALA A 29 -0.47 8.42 4.58
C ALA A 29 0.02 7.45 3.50
N GLY A 30 0.09 6.15 3.80
CA GLY A 30 0.43 5.13 2.82
C GLY A 30 -0.52 5.13 1.61
N LEU A 31 -1.83 5.17 1.87
CA LEU A 31 -2.87 5.26 0.83
C LEU A 31 -2.71 6.53 0.00
N GLN A 32 -2.42 7.67 0.61
CA GLN A 32 -2.18 8.92 -0.11
C GLN A 32 -0.94 8.84 -0.99
N VAL A 33 0.15 8.23 -0.51
CA VAL A 33 1.37 8.04 -1.31
C VAL A 33 1.11 7.14 -2.51
N VAL A 34 0.35 6.06 -2.35
CA VAL A 34 -0.08 5.21 -3.47
C VAL A 34 -0.81 6.02 -4.55
N ARG A 35 -1.82 6.81 -4.15
CA ARG A 35 -2.60 7.64 -5.08
C ARG A 35 -1.71 8.64 -5.81
N ASN A 36 -0.82 9.32 -5.08
CA ASN A 36 0.10 10.29 -5.64
C ASN A 36 1.09 9.63 -6.61
N ALA A 37 1.64 8.48 -6.25
CA ALA A 37 2.57 7.74 -7.09
C ALA A 37 1.88 7.26 -8.38
N HIS A 38 0.66 6.72 -8.28
CA HIS A 38 -0.12 6.30 -9.45
C HIS A 38 -0.35 7.45 -10.44
N HIS A 39 -0.74 8.62 -9.96
CA HIS A 39 -0.92 9.80 -10.82
C HIS A 39 0.40 10.42 -11.29
N GLY A 40 1.48 10.26 -10.52
CA GLY A 40 2.80 10.83 -10.82
C GLY A 40 3.60 10.02 -11.85
N PHE A 41 3.39 8.70 -11.91
CA PHE A 41 3.94 7.88 -12.97
C PHE A 41 3.19 8.19 -14.27
N ALA A 42 3.82 8.92 -15.19
CA ALA A 42 3.27 9.30 -16.50
C ALA A 42 2.97 8.11 -17.44
N THR A 43 3.09 6.88 -16.95
CA THR A 43 2.89 5.60 -17.64
C THR A 43 2.24 4.60 -16.69
N VAL A 44 1.76 3.48 -17.24
CA VAL A 44 1.28 2.35 -16.43
C VAL A 44 2.35 1.98 -15.40
N SER A 45 1.95 1.78 -14.15
CA SER A 45 2.82 1.44 -13.03
C SER A 45 2.30 0.25 -12.25
N THR A 46 3.17 -0.39 -11.47
CA THR A 46 2.80 -1.42 -10.49
C THR A 46 3.13 -0.92 -9.10
N ILE A 47 2.13 -0.81 -8.23
CA ILE A 47 2.28 -0.27 -6.88
C ILE A 47 1.72 -1.28 -5.88
N ALA A 48 2.52 -1.68 -4.89
CA ALA A 48 2.08 -2.52 -3.79
C ALA A 48 2.19 -1.75 -2.48
N LEU A 49 1.08 -1.62 -1.76
CA LEU A 49 1.03 -1.14 -0.39
C LEU A 49 0.94 -2.34 0.54
N VAL A 50 2.05 -2.65 1.21
CA VAL A 50 2.12 -3.70 2.22
C VAL A 50 1.84 -3.09 3.58
N ILE A 51 0.83 -3.62 4.26
CA ILE A 51 0.42 -3.21 5.61
C ILE A 51 0.73 -4.36 6.56
N GLN A 52 1.54 -4.09 7.57
CA GLN A 52 2.08 -5.12 8.46
C GLN A 52 2.10 -4.62 9.91
N GLY A 53 2.12 -5.57 10.85
CA GLY A 53 2.14 -5.27 12.28
C GLY A 53 0.80 -4.73 12.75
N ARG A 54 0.81 -3.81 13.71
CA ARG A 54 -0.41 -3.27 14.31
C ARG A 54 -1.27 -2.47 13.33
N ALA A 55 -0.67 -1.92 12.27
CA ALA A 55 -1.37 -1.16 11.22
C ALA A 55 -2.54 -1.94 10.59
N VAL A 56 -2.44 -3.27 10.53
CA VAL A 56 -3.49 -4.10 9.91
C VAL A 56 -4.83 -4.02 10.65
N GLN A 57 -4.86 -3.57 11.92
CA GLN A 57 -6.11 -3.37 12.66
C GLN A 57 -7.05 -2.34 11.99
N PHE A 58 -6.48 -1.41 11.22
CA PHE A 58 -7.23 -0.39 10.48
C PHE A 58 -7.76 -0.88 9.12
N LEU A 59 -7.56 -2.15 8.78
CA LEU A 59 -8.16 -2.80 7.60
C LEU A 59 -9.49 -3.49 7.90
N ALA A 60 -9.93 -3.49 9.17
CA ALA A 60 -11.21 -4.08 9.56
C ALA A 60 -12.37 -3.39 8.82
N ALA A 61 -13.44 -4.13 8.51
CA ALA A 61 -14.61 -3.61 7.77
C ALA A 61 -15.30 -2.39 8.42
N ASN A 62 -15.12 -2.21 9.74
CA ASN A 62 -15.67 -1.08 10.49
C ASN A 62 -14.64 0.04 10.72
N SER A 63 -13.47 0.02 10.06
CA SER A 63 -12.52 1.13 10.12
C SER A 63 -13.04 2.32 9.31
N GLY A 64 -12.62 3.53 9.70
CA GLY A 64 -12.92 4.75 8.94
C GLY A 64 -12.26 4.82 7.56
N LEU A 65 -11.40 3.85 7.22
CA LEU A 65 -10.59 3.84 6.01
C LEU A 65 -11.18 3.02 4.85
N GLY A 66 -12.35 2.40 5.02
CA GLY A 66 -12.94 1.52 4.00
C GLY A 66 -13.03 2.16 2.61
N ASP A 67 -13.55 3.40 2.54
CA ASP A 67 -13.67 4.13 1.27
C ASP A 67 -12.30 4.48 0.66
N GLU A 68 -11.31 4.83 1.48
CA GLU A 68 -9.98 5.17 1.02
C GLU A 68 -9.22 3.95 0.48
N ILE A 69 -9.40 2.79 1.12
CA ILE A 69 -8.85 1.51 0.68
C ILE A 69 -9.51 1.09 -0.64
N ASN A 70 -10.84 1.15 -0.72
CA ASN A 70 -11.59 0.84 -1.95
C ASN A 70 -11.17 1.76 -3.11
N THR A 71 -10.98 3.05 -2.82
CA THR A 71 -10.49 4.03 -3.80
C THR A 71 -9.09 3.65 -4.31
N ALA A 72 -8.18 3.23 -3.42
CA ALA A 72 -6.85 2.79 -3.83
C ALA A 72 -6.88 1.50 -4.65
N LEU A 73 -7.70 0.52 -4.26
CA LEU A 73 -7.87 -0.76 -4.97
C LEU A 73 -8.52 -0.60 -6.36
N ALA A 74 -9.29 0.46 -6.58
CA ALA A 74 -9.86 0.77 -7.89
C ALA A 74 -8.83 1.32 -8.89
N LEU A 75 -7.63 1.72 -8.44
CA LEU A 75 -6.58 2.24 -9.31
C LEU A 75 -5.88 1.10 -10.06
N PRO A 76 -5.74 1.18 -11.40
CA PRO A 76 -5.04 0.17 -12.17
C PRO A 76 -3.59 -0.03 -11.72
N GLY A 77 -3.18 -1.29 -11.55
CA GLY A 77 -1.82 -1.64 -11.16
C GLY A 77 -1.50 -1.44 -9.67
N VAL A 78 -2.49 -1.03 -8.86
CA VAL A 78 -2.35 -0.91 -7.40
C VAL A 78 -2.84 -2.19 -6.71
N SER A 79 -2.09 -2.62 -5.69
CA SER A 79 -2.49 -3.68 -4.77
C SER A 79 -2.29 -3.22 -3.33
N VAL A 80 -3.23 -3.57 -2.46
CA VAL A 80 -3.10 -3.40 -1.00
C VAL A 80 -3.03 -4.80 -0.39
N VAL A 81 -1.91 -5.10 0.26
CA VAL A 81 -1.62 -6.43 0.79
C VAL A 81 -1.39 -6.33 2.29
N ALA A 82 -2.00 -7.23 3.05
CA ALA A 82 -1.81 -7.31 4.48
C ALA A 82 -1.00 -8.55 4.86
N CYS A 83 -0.11 -8.42 5.84
CA CYS A 83 0.62 -9.57 6.38
C CYS A 83 -0.35 -10.52 7.13
N GLU A 84 -0.50 -11.74 6.64
CA GLU A 84 -1.40 -12.76 7.23
C GLU A 84 -1.12 -13.03 8.71
N ASN A 85 0.15 -13.10 9.11
CA ASN A 85 0.53 -13.29 10.52
C ASN A 85 0.09 -12.11 11.39
N SER A 86 0.19 -10.89 10.86
CA SER A 86 -0.30 -9.70 11.55
C SER A 86 -1.83 -9.70 11.65
N LEU A 87 -2.54 -10.03 10.57
CA LEU A 87 -4.00 -10.16 10.59
C LEU A 87 -4.49 -11.15 11.65
N ARG A 88 -3.84 -12.32 11.74
CA ARG A 88 -4.13 -13.32 12.78
C ARG A 88 -3.91 -12.76 14.18
N SER A 89 -2.81 -12.03 14.39
CA SER A 89 -2.48 -11.45 15.71
C SER A 89 -3.48 -10.43 16.23
N VAL A 90 -4.26 -9.80 15.34
CA VAL A 90 -5.31 -8.84 15.70
C VAL A 90 -6.72 -9.39 15.49
N GLY A 91 -6.87 -10.68 15.20
CA GLY A 91 -8.17 -11.34 15.04
C GLY A 91 -8.94 -10.99 13.76
N LEU A 92 -8.25 -10.55 12.70
CA LEU A 92 -8.87 -10.16 11.41
C LEU A 92 -8.70 -11.20 10.29
N SER A 93 -7.90 -12.25 10.49
CA SER A 93 -7.83 -13.33 9.50
C SER A 93 -9.04 -14.27 9.63
N LEU A 94 -9.67 -14.58 8.50
CA LEU A 94 -10.77 -15.55 8.38
C LEU A 94 -10.28 -17.00 8.27
N LYS A 95 -8.96 -17.25 8.23
CA LYS A 95 -8.41 -18.60 8.28
C LYS A 95 -8.29 -19.08 9.72
N ALA A 96 -9.29 -19.86 10.14
CA ALA A 96 -9.16 -20.87 11.18
C ALA A 96 -7.99 -21.81 10.87
#